data_AF-A0A7C1PGS8-F1
#
_entry.id   AF-A0A7C1PGS8-F1
#
_cell.length_a   1.000
_cell.length_b   1.000
_cell.length_c   1.000
_cell.angle_alpha   90.00
_cell.angle_beta   90.00
_cell.angle_gamma   90.00
#
_symmetry.space_group_name_H-M   'P 1'
#
loop_
_entity.id
_entity.type
_entity.pdbx_description
1 polymer ?
#
loop_
_entity_poly.entity_id
_entity_poly.type
_entity_poly.pdbx_seq_one_letter_code
_entity_poly.pdbx_strand_id
1 'polypeptide(L)'
;MNEDKKIIQVPAILNSVRTLKDGGLSLGFQTNELSHEEKVVVMEMMQSFGFVLFAANEFAPEEIPKENADLSDKTQSARIRSVLFVLWKERGSAEQFEDFYRKQTEKFIEHVKSNLEPKE
;
A
#
# COMPACT_ATOMS: atom_id res chain seq x y z
N MET A 1 -1.54 22.46 -9.07
CA MET A 1 -1.50 22.86 -7.66
C MET A 1 -0.45 22.00 -7.00
N ASN A 2 0.69 22.56 -6.63
CA ASN A 2 1.71 21.84 -5.86
C ASN A 2 1.20 21.81 -4.41
N GLU A 3 0.71 20.66 -3.95
CA GLU A 3 0.59 20.43 -2.52
C GLU A 3 2.01 20.36 -1.97
N ASP A 4 2.38 21.34 -1.15
CA ASP A 4 3.60 21.29 -0.35
C ASP A 4 3.54 20.01 0.51
N LYS A 5 4.28 18.98 0.09
CA LYS A 5 4.47 17.76 0.88
C LYS A 5 5.14 18.16 2.19
N LYS A 6 4.36 18.31 3.25
CA LYS A 6 4.86 18.51 4.62
C LYS A 6 5.60 17.25 5.05
N ILE A 7 6.94 17.29 5.00
CA ILE A 7 7.80 16.21 5.45
C ILE A 7 8.28 16.56 6.86
N ILE A 8 8.07 15.65 7.81
CA ILE A 8 8.63 15.74 9.15
C ILE A 8 9.79 14.75 9.30
N GLN A 9 10.96 15.25 9.70
CA GLN A 9 12.15 14.45 9.98
C GLN A 9 12.53 14.68 11.44
N VAL A 10 12.27 13.69 12.28
CA VAL A 10 12.56 13.76 13.72
C VAL A 10 13.31 12.50 14.16
N PRO A 11 14.32 12.63 15.04
CA PRO A 11 14.99 11.47 15.60
C PRO A 11 14.01 10.71 16.50
N ALA A 12 13.81 9.43 16.20
CA ALA A 12 12.88 8.57 16.91
C ALA A 12 13.47 7.19 17.17
N ILE A 13 13.10 6.60 18.30
CA ILE A 13 13.42 5.23 18.67
C ILE A 13 12.19 4.37 18.43
N LEU A 14 12.35 3.24 17.73
CA LEU A 14 11.31 2.21 17.64
C LEU A 14 11.17 1.54 19.02
N ASN A 15 10.14 1.91 19.76
CA ASN A 15 9.93 1.48 21.13
C ASN A 15 9.02 0.25 21.23
N SER A 16 8.07 0.09 20.31
CA SER A 16 7.16 -1.07 20.34
C SER A 16 6.78 -1.56 18.95
N VAL A 17 6.63 -2.89 18.85
CA VAL A 17 6.13 -3.57 17.66
C VAL A 17 5.04 -4.54 18.12
N ARG A 18 3.84 -4.43 17.52
CA ARG A 18 2.72 -5.32 17.80
C ARG A 18 2.14 -5.86 16.50
N THR A 19 1.93 -7.16 16.44
CA THR A 19 1.23 -7.82 15.33
C THR A 19 -0.27 -7.55 15.39
N LEU A 20 -0.87 -7.14 14.27
CA LEU A 20 -2.30 -6.95 14.08
C LEU A 20 -2.94 -8.24 13.53
N LYS A 21 -4.26 -8.37 13.67
CA LYS A 21 -5.01 -9.56 13.25
C LYS A 21 -4.95 -9.80 11.74
N ASP A 22 -4.79 -8.74 10.95
CA ASP A 22 -4.77 -8.79 9.48
C ASP A 22 -3.34 -8.99 8.91
N GLY A 23 -2.39 -9.42 9.75
CA GLY A 23 -0.98 -9.61 9.36
C GLY A 23 -0.18 -8.30 9.28
N GLY A 24 -0.78 -7.15 9.58
CA GLY A 24 -0.08 -5.87 9.71
C GLY A 24 0.72 -5.75 11.01
N LEU A 25 1.56 -4.71 11.10
CA LEU A 25 2.32 -4.36 12.30
C LEU A 25 1.93 -2.96 12.76
N SER A 26 1.68 -2.80 14.06
CA SER A 26 1.61 -1.52 14.74
C SER A 26 3.00 -1.20 15.29
N LEU A 27 3.57 -0.09 14.82
CA LEU A 27 4.88 0.41 15.22
C LEU A 27 4.70 1.63 16.12
N GLY A 28 5.30 1.63 17.30
CA GLY A 28 5.32 2.75 18.23
C GLY A 28 6.69 3.42 18.25
N PHE A 29 6.76 4.67 17.81
CA PHE A 29 7.98 5.48 17.83
C PHE A 29 7.95 6.45 19.02
N GLN A 30 9.08 6.58 19.72
CA GLN A 30 9.29 7.62 20.73
C GLN A 30 10.33 8.60 20.21
N THR A 31 9.98 9.87 20.15
CA THR A 31 10.91 10.94 19.76
C THR A 31 11.61 11.53 20.99
N ASN A 32 12.73 12.21 20.76
CA ASN A 32 13.26 13.15 21.74
C ASN A 32 12.30 14.34 21.93
N GLU A 33 12.63 15.25 22.84
CA GLU A 33 11.84 16.46 23.08
C GLU A 33 11.70 17.28 21.79
N LEU A 34 10.48 17.33 21.28
CA LEU A 34 10.13 18.10 20.08
C LEU A 34 9.92 19.58 20.45
N SER A 35 10.32 20.46 19.53
CA SER A 35 10.00 21.89 19.61
C SER A 35 8.48 22.12 19.53
N HIS A 36 8.04 23.33 19.90
CA HIS A 36 6.62 23.69 19.84
C HIS A 36 6.07 23.62 18.41
N GLU A 37 6.86 24.03 17.41
CA GLU A 37 6.47 24.01 16.00
C GLU A 37 6.34 22.58 15.46
N GLU A 38 7.29 21.70 15.78
CA GLU A 38 7.23 20.28 15.41
C GLU A 38 6.04 19.57 16.06
N LYS A 39 5.73 19.88 17.32
CA LYS A 39 4.55 19.33 18.02
C LYS A 39 3.24 19.72 17.31
N VAL A 40 3.12 20.96 16.85
CA VAL A 40 1.94 21.41 16.11
C VAL A 40 1.80 20.64 14.80
N VAL A 41 2.89 20.48 14.04
CA VAL A 41 2.86 19.72 12.78
C VAL A 41 2.49 18.25 13.01
N VAL A 42 3.04 17.58 14.03
CA VAL A 42 2.66 16.20 14.38
C VAL A 42 1.18 16.09 14.73
N MET A 43 0.65 17.06 15.48
CA MET A 43 -0.76 17.09 15.85
C MET A 43 -1.67 17.34 14.64
N GLU A 44 -1.26 18.18 13.69
CA GLU A 44 -1.97 18.38 12.42
C GLU A 44 -2.01 17.11 11.56
N MET A 45 -0.95 16.31 11.59
CA MET A 45 -0.85 15.05 10.84
C MET A 45 -1.52 13.87 11.56
N MET A 46 -2.07 14.07 12.76
CA MET A 46 -2.78 13.02 13.49
C MET A 46 -3.98 12.52 12.65
N GLN A 47 -4.14 11.20 12.55
CA GLN A 47 -5.15 10.52 11.71
C GLN A 47 -5.00 10.72 10.19
N SER A 48 -3.89 11.29 9.72
CA SER A 48 -3.58 11.37 8.29
C SER A 48 -2.84 10.11 7.81
N PHE A 49 -3.08 9.69 6.56
CA PHE A 49 -2.30 8.64 5.91
C PHE A 49 -0.99 9.22 5.38
N GLY A 50 0.13 8.54 5.66
CA GLY A 50 1.46 9.00 5.27
C GLY A 50 2.46 7.85 5.26
N PHE A 51 3.62 8.07 4.64
CA PHE A 51 4.74 7.15 4.73
C PHE A 51 5.53 7.41 6.01
N VAL A 52 5.95 6.34 6.66
CA VAL A 52 6.94 6.38 7.73
C VAL A 52 8.26 5.87 7.16
N LEU A 53 9.25 6.74 7.04
CA LEU A 53 10.62 6.35 6.71
C LEU A 53 11.42 6.25 8.01
N PHE A 54 12.03 5.09 8.24
CA PHE A 54 12.85 4.84 9.40
C PHE A 54 14.17 4.19 8.95
N ALA A 55 15.28 4.89 9.18
CA ALA A 55 16.63 4.39 8.98
C ALA A 55 17.39 4.56 10.30
N ALA A 56 18.28 3.61 10.60
CA ALA A 56 19.10 3.68 11.81
C ALA A 56 20.18 4.79 11.74
N ASN A 57 20.47 5.32 10.55
CA ASN A 57 21.49 6.32 10.25
C ASN A 57 20.93 7.40 9.28
N GLU A 58 21.78 8.30 8.75
CA GLU A 58 21.37 9.36 7.83
C GLU A 58 20.67 8.84 6.56
N PHE A 59 19.65 9.58 6.12
CA PHE A 59 18.92 9.33 4.88
C PHE A 59 19.58 10.03 3.70
N ALA A 60 19.68 9.33 2.56
CA ALA A 60 19.94 9.97 1.29
C ALA A 60 18.62 10.49 0.68
N PRO A 61 18.58 11.68 0.06
CA PRO A 61 17.35 12.31 -0.46
C PRO A 61 16.65 11.52 -1.60
N GLU A 62 17.29 10.49 -2.15
CA GLU A 62 16.72 9.63 -3.19
C GLU A 62 15.73 8.57 -2.66
N GLU A 63 15.62 8.37 -1.34
CA GLU A 63 14.83 7.29 -0.74
C GLU A 63 13.35 7.66 -0.45
N ILE A 64 12.93 8.89 -0.77
CA ILE A 64 11.56 9.36 -0.49
C ILE A 64 10.58 8.82 -1.56
N PRO A 65 9.58 8.00 -1.19
CA PRO A 65 8.58 7.52 -2.12
C PRO A 65 7.84 8.68 -2.80
N LYS A 66 7.81 8.65 -4.14
CA LYS A 66 7.07 9.65 -4.93
C LYS A 66 5.56 9.36 -4.98
N GLU A 67 5.18 8.12 -4.70
CA GLU A 67 3.79 7.66 -4.68
C GLU A 67 3.02 8.22 -3.47
N ASN A 68 1.69 8.13 -3.49
CA ASN A 68 0.82 8.55 -2.39
C ASN A 68 0.65 7.40 -1.39
N ALA A 69 0.62 7.71 -0.09
CA ALA A 69 0.53 6.71 0.98
C ALA A 69 -0.86 6.07 1.14
N ASP A 70 -1.78 6.37 0.22
CA ASP A 70 -3.18 6.02 0.38
C ASP A 70 -3.38 4.52 0.10
N LEU A 71 -3.69 3.76 1.16
CA LEU A 71 -4.08 2.36 1.10
C LEU A 71 -5.49 2.16 0.51
N SER A 72 -6.16 3.25 0.12
CA SER A 72 -7.55 3.25 -0.36
C SER A 72 -7.72 2.65 -1.76
N ASP A 73 -6.66 2.62 -2.57
CA ASP A 73 -6.71 1.99 -3.88
C ASP A 73 -6.42 0.49 -3.77
N LYS A 74 -7.50 -0.30 -3.68
CA LYS A 74 -7.43 -1.75 -3.91
C LYS A 74 -6.53 -1.99 -5.13
N THR A 75 -5.49 -2.80 -4.95
CA THR A 75 -4.59 -3.18 -6.05
C THR A 75 -5.40 -3.66 -7.25
N GLN A 76 -4.90 -3.42 -8.47
CA GLN A 76 -5.57 -3.84 -9.71
C GLN A 76 -6.02 -5.31 -9.64
N SER A 77 -5.17 -6.18 -9.09
CA SER A 77 -5.44 -7.59 -8.85
C SER A 77 -6.57 -7.83 -7.84
N ALA A 78 -6.62 -7.09 -6.74
CA ALA A 78 -7.72 -7.15 -5.77
C ALA A 78 -9.06 -6.68 -6.37
N ARG A 79 -9.05 -5.66 -7.24
CA ARG A 79 -10.23 -5.19 -7.97
C ARG A 79 -10.74 -6.24 -8.95
N ILE A 80 -9.85 -6.80 -9.79
CA ILE A 80 -10.19 -7.86 -10.76
C ILE A 80 -10.80 -9.07 -10.03
N ARG A 81 -10.17 -9.52 -8.94
CA ARG A 81 -10.67 -10.64 -8.14
C ARG A 81 -12.05 -10.36 -7.54
N SER A 82 -12.28 -9.15 -7.04
CA SER A 82 -13.59 -8.74 -6.49
C SER A 82 -14.69 -8.80 -7.56
N VAL A 83 -14.42 -8.30 -8.77
CA VAL A 83 -15.40 -8.30 -9.88
C VAL A 83 -15.66 -9.72 -10.37
N LEU A 84 -14.62 -10.54 -10.51
CA LEU A 84 -14.76 -11.94 -10.89
C LEU A 84 -15.58 -12.75 -9.88
N PHE A 85 -15.50 -12.41 -8.59
CA PHE A 85 -16.30 -13.05 -7.55
C PHE A 85 -17.80 -12.75 -7.68
N VAL A 86 -18.16 -11.50 -8.01
CA VAL A 86 -19.55 -11.12 -8.28
C VAL A 86 -20.06 -11.87 -9.51
N LEU A 87 -19.28 -11.89 -10.60
CA LEU A 87 -19.64 -12.62 -11.82
C LEU A 87 -19.82 -14.13 -11.58
N TRP A 88 -18.97 -14.74 -10.76
CA TRP A 88 -19.08 -16.15 -10.38
C TRP A 88 -20.38 -16.43 -9.62
N LYS A 89 -20.75 -15.56 -8.68
CA LYS A 89 -22.03 -15.65 -7.94
C LYS A 89 -23.23 -15.53 -8.86
N GLU A 90 -23.24 -14.56 -9.78
CA GLU A 90 -24.35 -14.36 -10.72
C GLU A 90 -24.54 -15.55 -11.67
N ARG A 91 -23.46 -16.21 -12.06
CA ARG A 91 -23.52 -17.40 -12.92
C ARG A 91 -24.04 -18.66 -12.22
N GLY A 92 -24.17 -18.64 -10.88
CA GLY A 92 -24.61 -19.81 -10.13
C GLY A 92 -23.77 -21.06 -10.39
N SER A 93 -22.44 -20.87 -10.52
CA SER A 93 -21.55 -21.95 -10.98
C SER A 93 -21.33 -23.01 -9.90
N ALA A 94 -21.33 -24.28 -10.29
CA ALA A 94 -20.98 -25.41 -9.41
C ALA A 94 -19.46 -25.51 -9.13
N GLU A 95 -18.65 -24.78 -9.90
CA GLU A 95 -17.20 -24.71 -9.74
C GLU A 95 -16.81 -23.82 -8.55
N GLN A 96 -15.73 -24.15 -7.83
CA GLN A 96 -15.22 -23.29 -6.77
C GLN A 96 -14.67 -21.98 -7.33
N PHE A 97 -14.83 -20.88 -6.58
CA PHE A 97 -14.42 -19.56 -7.04
C PHE A 97 -12.93 -19.49 -7.43
N GLU A 98 -12.04 -20.19 -6.72
CA GLU A 98 -10.59 -20.17 -7.05
C GLU A 98 -10.30 -20.76 -8.43
N ASP A 99 -10.97 -21.87 -8.78
CA ASP A 99 -10.80 -22.49 -10.09
C ASP A 99 -11.38 -21.59 -11.19
N PHE A 100 -12.53 -20.95 -10.92
CA PHE A 100 -13.10 -19.95 -11.81
C PHE A 100 -12.16 -18.75 -12.00
N TYR A 101 -11.62 -18.20 -10.91
CA TYR A 101 -10.68 -17.08 -10.94
C TYR A 101 -9.45 -17.43 -11.78
N ARG A 102 -8.81 -18.58 -11.51
CA ARG A 102 -7.65 -19.07 -12.27
C ARG A 102 -7.96 -19.20 -13.74
N LYS A 103 -9.11 -19.79 -14.11
CA LYS A 103 -9.52 -19.94 -15.52
C LYS A 103 -9.72 -18.59 -16.21
N GLN A 104 -10.33 -17.61 -15.55
CA GLN A 104 -10.55 -16.29 -16.15
C GLN A 104 -9.24 -15.51 -16.28
N THR A 105 -8.37 -15.56 -15.27
CA THR A 105 -7.06 -14.88 -15.34
C THR A 105 -6.15 -15.52 -16.37
N GLU A 106 -6.15 -16.85 -16.51
CA GLU A 106 -5.34 -17.54 -17.54
C GLU A 106 -5.78 -17.14 -18.95
N LYS A 107 -7.09 -17.06 -19.21
CA LYS A 107 -7.61 -16.56 -20.49
C LYS A 107 -7.16 -15.15 -20.80
N PHE A 108 -7.14 -14.27 -19.80
CA PHE A 108 -6.65 -12.90 -19.96
C PHE A 108 -5.15 -12.89 -20.25
N ILE A 109 -4.36 -13.68 -19.54
CA ILE A 109 -2.91 -13.82 -19.77
C ILE A 109 -2.63 -14.31 -21.19
N GLU A 110 -3.31 -15.36 -21.64
CA GLU A 110 -3.15 -15.89 -22.99
C GLU A 110 -3.56 -14.88 -24.07
N HIS A 111 -4.63 -14.12 -23.83
CA HIS A 111 -5.01 -13.02 -24.71
C HIS A 111 -3.90 -11.95 -24.80
N VAL A 112 -3.33 -11.53 -23.66
CA VAL A 112 -2.23 -10.58 -23.65
C VAL A 112 -1.00 -11.14 -24.37
N LYS A 113 -0.64 -12.42 -24.11
CA LYS A 113 0.47 -13.10 -24.79
C LYS A 113 0.29 -13.16 -26.30
N SER A 114 -0.93 -13.40 -26.79
CA SER A 114 -1.22 -13.44 -28.23
C SER A 114 -1.02 -12.10 -28.95
N ASN A 115 -1.00 -10.99 -28.20
CA ASN A 115 -0.73 -9.66 -28.72
C ASN A 115 0.75 -9.26 -28.62
N LEU A 116 1.62 -10.12 -28.07
CA LEU A 116 3.05 -9.86 -28.04
C LEU A 116 3.66 -10.18 -29.41
N GLU A 117 4.39 -9.22 -29.98
CA GLU A 117 5.17 -9.47 -31.19
C GLU A 117 6.28 -10.50 -30.89
N PRO A 118 6.55 -11.42 -31.82
CA PRO A 118 7.69 -12.32 -31.67
C PRO A 118 8.97 -11.49 -31.62
N LYS A 119 9.74 -11.63 -30.54
CA LYS A 119 11.09 -11.07 -30.48
C LYS A 119 11.98 -11.85 -31.45
N GLU A 120 12.42 -11.17 -32.50
CA GLU A 120 13.57 -11.59 -33.34
C GLU A 120 14.87 -11.56 -32.53
#